data_AF-A0A4Q2K614-F1
#
_entry.id   AF-A0A4Q2K614-F1
#
_cell.length_a   1.000
_cell.length_b   1.000
_cell.length_c   1.000
_cell.angle_alpha   90.00
_cell.angle_beta   90.00
_cell.angle_gamma   90.00
#
_symmetry.space_group_name_H-M   'P 1'
#
loop_
_entity.id
_entity.type
_entity.pdbx_description
1 polymer ?
#
loop_
_entity_poly.entity_id
_entity_poly.type
_entity_poly.pdbx_seq_one_letter_code
_entity_poly.pdbx_strand_id
1 'polypeptide(L)'
;MTSYVKRVGDLTDPENFEKAVAEANKNGELDNFDVSELTSCDINGSTINHRGCDPVTKPSHYAGYTGIECKTAMESMLGTDAYTAYMQGCAFKYLWRWKEKNGVEDLQKARECIGNMLDALGCDRS
;
A
#
# COMPACT_ATOMS: atom_id res chain seq x y z
N MET A 1 -21.59 -23.55 -9.38
CA MET A 1 -21.49 -22.56 -10.48
C MET A 1 -22.45 -21.43 -10.12
N THR A 2 -21.95 -20.36 -9.53
CA THR A 2 -22.77 -19.28 -8.96
C THR A 2 -23.27 -18.40 -10.10
N SER A 3 -24.56 -18.49 -10.46
CA SER A 3 -25.16 -17.63 -11.47
C SER A 3 -25.37 -16.23 -10.91
N TYR A 4 -24.61 -15.25 -11.41
CA TYR A 4 -24.75 -13.84 -11.06
C TYR A 4 -26.10 -13.32 -11.60
N VAL A 5 -26.97 -12.83 -10.71
CA VAL A 5 -28.28 -12.29 -11.08
C VAL A 5 -28.08 -10.85 -11.54
N LYS A 6 -28.23 -10.60 -12.85
CA LYS A 6 -28.17 -9.23 -13.41
C LYS A 6 -29.28 -8.37 -12.82
N ARG A 7 -28.93 -7.39 -11.98
CA ARG A 7 -29.84 -6.29 -11.60
C ARG A 7 -29.64 -5.13 -12.57
N VAL A 8 -30.73 -4.53 -13.02
CA VAL A 8 -30.71 -3.36 -13.90
C VAL A 8 -30.02 -2.20 -13.15
N GLY A 9 -28.91 -1.69 -13.70
CA GLY A 9 -28.11 -0.60 -13.09
C GLY A 9 -26.85 -1.04 -12.34
N ASP A 10 -26.49 -2.33 -12.37
CA ASP A 10 -25.21 -2.79 -11.79
C ASP A 10 -24.01 -2.32 -12.63
N LEU A 11 -23.13 -1.51 -12.03
CA LEU A 11 -21.90 -0.99 -12.63
C LEU A 11 -20.81 -2.06 -12.79
N THR A 12 -21.02 -3.27 -12.25
CA THR A 12 -20.13 -4.41 -12.54
C THR A 12 -20.40 -5.04 -13.91
N ASP A 13 -21.48 -4.65 -14.60
CA ASP A 13 -21.72 -5.03 -15.99
C ASP A 13 -20.91 -4.08 -16.91
N PRO A 14 -19.92 -4.59 -17.68
CA PRO A 14 -19.04 -3.77 -18.51
C PRO A 14 -19.81 -2.90 -19.51
N GLU A 15 -20.98 -3.35 -19.96
CA GLU A 15 -21.81 -2.61 -20.92
C GLU A 15 -22.49 -1.37 -20.29
N ASN A 16 -22.82 -1.44 -18.99
CA ASN A 16 -23.34 -0.30 -18.23
C ASN A 16 -22.23 0.68 -17.85
N PHE A 17 -21.03 0.15 -17.56
CA PHE A 17 -19.86 0.97 -17.27
C PHE A 17 -19.44 1.81 -18.47
N GLU A 18 -19.34 1.21 -19.67
CA GLU A 18 -19.00 1.94 -20.89
C GLU A 18 -20.03 3.02 -21.23
N LYS A 19 -21.33 2.73 -21.06
CA LYS A 19 -22.40 3.74 -21.25
C LYS A 19 -22.32 4.88 -20.26
N ALA A 20 -22.01 4.60 -19.00
CA ALA A 20 -21.85 5.63 -17.96
C ALA A 20 -20.64 6.53 -18.25
N VAL A 21 -19.52 5.95 -18.70
CA VAL A 21 -18.32 6.69 -19.10
C VAL A 21 -18.59 7.54 -20.34
N ALA A 22 -19.31 7.01 -21.33
CA ALA A 22 -19.68 7.74 -22.55
C ALA A 22 -20.64 8.92 -22.25
N GLU A 23 -21.62 8.74 -21.36
CA GLU A 23 -22.53 9.83 -20.94
C GLU A 23 -21.78 10.90 -20.13
N ALA A 24 -20.86 10.49 -19.25
CA ALA A 24 -20.03 11.42 -18.50
C ALA A 24 -19.07 12.23 -19.40
N ASN A 25 -18.71 11.69 -20.56
CA ASN A 25 -17.84 12.37 -21.52
C ASN A 25 -18.59 13.07 -22.66
N LYS A 26 -19.93 13.21 -22.60
CA LYS A 26 -20.70 13.75 -23.73
C LYS A 26 -20.41 15.22 -24.06
N ASN A 27 -19.76 15.93 -23.14
CA ASN A 27 -19.33 17.31 -23.29
C ASN A 27 -17.86 17.44 -23.77
N GLY A 28 -17.15 16.34 -24.03
CA GLY A 28 -15.78 16.34 -24.57
C GLY A 28 -14.71 16.88 -23.61
N GLU A 29 -14.99 16.84 -22.30
CA GLU A 29 -14.14 17.43 -21.28
C GLU A 29 -12.93 16.55 -20.92
N LEU A 30 -13.00 15.23 -21.16
CA LEU A 30 -11.90 14.29 -20.86
C LEU A 30 -10.88 14.16 -22.01
N ASP A 31 -11.26 14.57 -23.22
CA ASP A 31 -10.49 14.39 -24.46
C ASP A 31 -9.34 15.42 -24.57
N ASN A 32 -9.42 16.50 -23.79
CA ASN A 32 -8.50 17.64 -23.84
C ASN A 32 -7.58 17.73 -22.62
N PHE A 33 -7.49 16.67 -21.81
CA PHE A 33 -6.55 16.63 -20.68
C PHE A 33 -5.13 16.35 -21.19
N ASP A 34 -4.43 17.40 -21.60
CA ASP A 34 -3.04 17.32 -22.03
C ASP A 34 -2.13 17.07 -20.82
N VAL A 35 -1.76 15.80 -20.62
CA VAL A 35 -0.89 15.34 -19.53
C VAL A 35 0.52 15.96 -19.63
N SER A 36 0.88 16.56 -20.76
CA SER A 36 2.21 17.13 -21.01
C SER A 36 2.43 18.54 -20.44
N GLU A 37 1.37 19.28 -20.06
CA GLU A 37 1.48 20.62 -19.46
C GLU A 37 1.65 20.62 -17.93
N LEU A 38 1.71 19.46 -17.29
CA LEU A 38 1.99 19.33 -15.85
C LEU A 38 3.46 19.68 -15.54
N THR A 39 3.76 20.97 -15.37
CA THR A 39 5.04 21.44 -14.84
C THR A 39 5.09 21.29 -13.31
N SER A 40 6.24 20.84 -12.80
CA SER A 40 6.41 20.32 -11.43
C SER A 40 6.52 21.39 -10.33
N CYS A 41 5.84 22.52 -10.43
CA CYS A 41 5.94 23.58 -9.42
C CYS A 41 4.56 24.19 -9.17
N ASP A 42 4.24 24.27 -7.87
CA ASP A 42 3.11 25.00 -7.28
C ASP A 42 1.77 24.24 -7.13
N ILE A 43 1.79 23.20 -6.27
CA ILE A 43 0.61 22.83 -5.48
C ILE A 43 0.95 22.93 -3.99
N ASN A 44 0.69 24.11 -3.42
CA ASN A 44 0.34 24.21 -2.01
C ASN A 44 -1.11 23.72 -1.83
N GLY A 45 -1.28 22.54 -1.26
CA GLY A 45 -2.54 22.13 -0.66
C GLY A 45 -3.53 21.39 -1.59
N SER A 46 -3.14 20.21 -2.06
CA SER A 46 -3.98 18.99 -2.13
C SER A 46 -3.22 17.97 -2.97
N THR A 47 -2.22 17.34 -2.37
CA THR A 47 -1.59 16.17 -2.99
C THR A 47 -2.66 15.10 -3.14
N ILE A 48 -3.09 14.88 -4.38
CA ILE A 48 -3.56 13.57 -4.84
C ILE A 48 -2.49 12.56 -4.40
N ASN A 49 -2.70 11.97 -3.23
CA ASN A 49 -1.93 10.85 -2.74
C ASN A 49 -2.25 9.71 -3.70
N HIS A 50 -1.46 9.60 -4.77
CA HIS A 50 -1.24 8.30 -5.37
C HIS A 50 -0.70 7.46 -4.21
N ARG A 51 -1.58 6.64 -3.60
CA ARG A 51 -1.18 5.66 -2.59
C ARG A 51 -0.24 4.72 -3.30
N GLY A 52 1.03 5.11 -3.36
CA GLY A 52 2.13 4.34 -3.90
C GLY A 52 2.16 3.07 -3.10
N CYS A 53 1.56 2.03 -3.67
CA CYS A 53 1.57 0.70 -3.10
C CYS A 53 2.98 0.19 -3.38
N ASP A 54 3.91 0.48 -2.47
CA ASP A 54 5.23 -0.08 -2.54
C ASP A 54 5.10 -1.58 -2.22
N PRO A 55 5.31 -2.48 -3.20
CA PRO A 55 5.14 -3.92 -3.00
C PRO A 55 6.16 -4.47 -1.99
N VAL A 56 7.22 -3.71 -1.67
CA VAL A 56 8.30 -4.08 -0.76
C VAL A 56 7.95 -3.72 0.68
N THR A 57 7.49 -2.50 0.92
CA THR A 57 7.28 -1.97 2.28
C THR A 57 5.82 -2.05 2.75
N LYS A 58 4.85 -1.92 1.84
CA LYS A 58 3.40 -1.87 2.16
C LYS A 58 2.51 -2.51 1.07
N PRO A 59 2.46 -3.84 0.98
CA PRO A 59 1.53 -4.52 0.07
C PRO A 59 0.08 -4.18 0.41
N SER A 60 -0.77 -3.97 -0.59
CA SER A 60 -2.18 -3.54 -0.44
C SER A 60 -3.01 -4.41 0.49
N HIS A 61 -2.71 -5.71 0.57
CA HIS A 61 -3.45 -6.68 1.39
C HIS A 61 -3.12 -6.64 2.89
N TYR A 62 -2.11 -5.85 3.31
CA TYR A 62 -1.79 -5.64 4.73
C TYR A 62 -2.35 -4.33 5.30
N ALA A 63 -2.96 -3.48 4.47
CA ALA A 63 -3.67 -2.29 4.93
C ALA A 63 -5.01 -2.72 5.54
N GLY A 64 -5.11 -2.71 6.87
CA GLY A 64 -6.37 -3.00 7.56
C GLY A 64 -7.47 -2.01 7.17
N TYR A 65 -8.73 -2.47 7.19
CA TYR A 65 -9.91 -1.64 6.87
C TYR A 65 -10.03 -0.38 7.75
N THR A 66 -9.45 -0.42 8.95
CA THR A 66 -9.43 0.67 9.94
C THR A 66 -8.21 1.60 9.85
N GLY A 67 -7.29 1.37 8.90
CA GLY A 67 -6.05 2.14 8.80
C GLY A 67 -4.97 1.75 9.82
N ILE A 68 -5.24 0.76 10.68
CA ILE A 68 -4.24 0.19 11.58
C ILE A 68 -3.35 -0.77 10.77
N GLU A 69 -2.04 -0.57 10.84
CA GLU A 69 -1.08 -1.47 10.19
C GLU A 69 -1.00 -2.80 10.95
N CYS A 70 -0.89 -3.92 10.20
CA CYS A 70 -0.79 -5.26 10.79
C CYS A 70 0.41 -5.39 11.75
N LYS A 71 1.50 -4.66 11.49
CA LYS A 71 2.69 -4.62 12.36
C LYS A 71 2.38 -4.03 13.74
N THR A 72 1.66 -2.92 13.79
CA THR A 72 1.22 -2.27 15.04
C THR A 72 0.28 -3.16 15.83
N ALA A 73 -0.64 -3.85 15.14
CA ALA A 73 -1.51 -4.84 15.79
C ALA A 73 -0.71 -6.02 16.37
N MET A 74 0.32 -6.47 15.65
CA MET A 74 1.20 -7.56 16.08
C MET A 74 2.08 -7.17 17.27
N GLU A 75 2.61 -5.95 17.29
CA GLU A 75 3.34 -5.38 18.43
C GLU A 75 2.45 -5.32 19.67
N SER A 76 1.23 -4.78 19.53
CA SER A 76 0.25 -4.73 20.62
C SER A 76 -0.11 -6.12 21.17
N MET A 77 -0.15 -7.13 20.29
CA MET A 77 -0.47 -8.51 20.66
C MET A 77 0.68 -9.22 21.38
N LEU A 78 1.92 -9.03 20.91
CA LEU A 78 3.10 -9.75 21.41
C LEU A 78 3.77 -9.06 22.60
N GLY A 79 3.63 -7.74 22.72
CA GLY A 79 4.44 -6.92 23.60
C GLY A 79 5.85 -6.67 23.04
N THR A 80 6.54 -5.67 23.58
CA THR A 80 7.81 -5.13 23.07
C THR A 80 8.90 -6.21 22.92
N ASP A 81 9.12 -7.03 23.95
CA ASP A 81 10.21 -8.03 23.95
C ASP A 81 10.00 -9.14 22.91
N ALA A 82 8.78 -9.68 22.82
CA ALA A 82 8.49 -10.75 21.86
C ALA A 82 8.41 -10.21 20.42
N TYR A 83 7.91 -8.99 20.23
CA TYR A 83 7.89 -8.32 18.94
C TYR A 83 9.30 -8.04 18.42
N THR A 84 10.19 -7.52 19.27
CA THR A 84 11.60 -7.25 18.90
C THR A 84 12.35 -8.54 18.55
N ALA A 85 12.15 -9.63 19.30
CA ALA A 85 12.72 -10.94 18.98
C ALA A 85 12.21 -11.49 17.62
N TYR A 86 10.92 -11.30 17.32
CA TYR A 86 10.33 -11.67 16.04
C TYR A 86 10.94 -10.85 14.88
N MET A 87 11.05 -9.53 15.04
CA MET A 87 11.69 -8.66 14.05
C MET A 87 13.17 -8.99 13.84
N GLN A 88 13.90 -9.37 14.90
CA GLN A 88 15.29 -9.83 14.79
C GLN A 88 15.41 -11.08 13.91
N GLY A 89 14.51 -12.07 14.10
CA GLY A 89 14.46 -13.26 13.25
C GLY A 89 14.15 -12.94 11.79
N CYS A 90 13.23 -12.00 11.55
CA CYS A 90 12.94 -11.49 10.21
C CYS A 90 14.16 -10.82 9.56
N ALA A 91 14.84 -9.92 10.27
CA ALA A 91 16.06 -9.27 9.79
C ALA A 91 17.14 -10.30 9.44
N PHE A 92 17.37 -11.29 10.30
CA PHE A 92 18.32 -12.37 10.06
C PHE A 92 17.99 -13.14 8.77
N LYS A 93 16.73 -13.53 8.58
CA LYS A 93 16.29 -14.26 7.38
C LYS A 93 16.59 -13.47 6.10
N TYR A 94 16.38 -12.15 6.10
CA TYR A 94 16.66 -11.30 4.95
C TYR A 94 18.17 -11.11 4.71
N LEU A 95 18.95 -10.94 5.78
CA LEU A 95 20.42 -10.89 5.71
C LEU A 95 21.07 -12.23 5.31
N TRP A 96 20.39 -13.35 5.52
CA TRP A 96 20.90 -14.65 5.08
C TRP A 96 20.70 -14.85 3.57
N ARG A 97 19.55 -14.44 3.05
CA ARG A 97 19.11 -14.79 1.68
C ARG A 97 19.52 -13.80 0.58
N TRP A 98 19.95 -12.58 0.94
CA TRP A 98 19.98 -11.47 -0.02
C TRP A 98 20.88 -11.73 -1.23
N LYS A 99 22.04 -12.38 -1.05
CA LYS A 99 22.96 -12.69 -2.15
C LYS A 99 22.35 -13.62 -3.20
N GLU A 100 21.45 -14.50 -2.77
CA GLU A 100 20.96 -15.65 -3.55
C GLU A 100 19.51 -15.48 -4.04
N LYS A 101 18.79 -14.42 -3.62
CA LYS A 101 17.39 -14.22 -4.04
C LYS A 101 17.04 -12.82 -4.52
N ASN A 102 16.83 -11.86 -3.61
CA ASN A 102 16.27 -10.55 -4.00
C ASN A 102 17.27 -9.39 -3.86
N GLY A 103 18.55 -9.67 -3.57
CA GLY A 103 19.61 -8.66 -3.53
C GLY A 103 19.30 -7.50 -2.60
N VAL A 104 19.30 -6.28 -3.17
CA VAL A 104 19.08 -5.02 -2.44
C VAL A 104 17.70 -4.97 -1.77
N GLU A 105 16.67 -5.61 -2.34
CA GLU A 105 15.33 -5.60 -1.76
C GLU A 105 15.28 -6.30 -0.39
N ASP A 106 16.00 -7.41 -0.25
CA ASP A 106 16.10 -8.11 1.05
C ASP A 106 16.89 -7.25 2.05
N LEU A 107 17.90 -6.49 1.62
CA LEU A 107 18.61 -5.56 2.50
C LEU A 107 17.70 -4.41 2.98
N GLN A 108 16.81 -3.90 2.12
CA GLN A 108 15.81 -2.90 2.50
C GLN A 108 14.83 -3.47 3.53
N LYS A 109 14.35 -4.70 3.34
CA LYS A 109 13.48 -5.38 4.31
C LYS A 109 14.19 -5.63 5.65
N ALA A 110 15.47 -6.01 5.62
CA ALA A 110 16.27 -6.15 6.84
C ALA A 110 16.39 -4.81 7.59
N ARG A 111 16.65 -3.71 6.87
CA ARG A 111 16.70 -2.36 7.45
C ARG A 111 15.37 -1.98 8.10
N GLU A 112 14.26 -2.28 7.43
CA GLU A 112 12.92 -2.01 7.96
C GLU A 112 12.63 -2.79 9.25
N CYS A 113 12.98 -4.07 9.30
CA CYS A 113 12.86 -4.86 10.53
C CYS A 113 13.65 -4.25 11.69
N ILE A 114 14.86 -3.76 11.44
CA ILE A 114 15.68 -3.07 12.45
C ILE A 114 15.04 -1.75 12.87
N GLY A 115 14.48 -0.98 11.93
CA GLY A 115 13.72 0.24 12.22
C GLY A 115 12.56 -0.01 13.18
N ASN A 116 11.74 -1.04 12.91
CA ASN A 116 10.63 -1.41 13.79
C ASN A 116 11.09 -1.78 15.21
N MET A 117 12.27 -2.40 15.35
CA MET A 117 12.84 -2.68 16.68
C MET A 117 13.23 -1.41 17.42
N LEU A 118 13.82 -0.44 16.71
CA LEU A 118 14.19 0.85 17.28
C LEU A 118 12.96 1.65 17.72
N ASP A 119 11.90 1.62 16.92
CA ASP A 119 10.64 2.30 17.23
C ASP A 119 9.97 1.69 18.46
N ALA A 120 9.86 0.36 18.52
CA ALA A 120 9.29 -0.36 19.66
C ALA A 120 10.06 -0.08 20.97
N LEU A 121 11.40 -0.09 20.92
CA LEU A 121 12.26 0.22 22.08
C LEU A 121 12.35 1.72 22.41
N GLY A 122 12.03 2.59 21.45
CA GLY A 122 11.95 4.04 21.64
C GLY A 122 10.69 4.46 22.37
N CYS A 123 9.59 3.73 22.17
CA CYS A 123 8.29 4.00 22.78
C CYS A 123 8.28 3.76 24.31
N ASP A 124 9.06 2.80 24.81
CA ASP A 124 9.20 2.52 26.25
C ASP A 124 10.00 3.60 27.04
N ARG A 125 10.56 4.59 26.35
CA ARG A 125 11.42 5.64 26.95
C ARG A 125 10.72 6.98 27.22
N SER A 126 9.41 7.07 27.04
CA SER A 126 8.62 8.31 27.18
C SER A 126 7.69 8.28 28.39
#